data_AF-A0AA90ZAU9-F1
#
_entry.id   AF-A0AA90ZAU9-F1
#
_cell.length_a   1.000
_cell.length_b   1.000
_cell.length_c   1.000
_cell.angle_alpha   90.00
_cell.angle_beta   90.00
_cell.angle_gamma   90.00
#
_symmetry.space_group_name_H-M   'P 1'
#
loop_
_entity.id
_entity.type
_entity.pdbx_description
1 polymer ?
#
loop_
_entity_poly.entity_id
_entity_poly.type
_entity_poly.pdbx_seq_one_letter_code
_entity_poly.pdbx_strand_id
1 'polypeptide(L)'
;MKIAAVVDEENYVTPLEFGSSIVLIDDETKEIKEYENPGYGSPYGGKERCMAGILSLKPDAILVKEGFLCPGSYHMSLGKMKYIPVDEEKLEDILKNLDKVKEKAVEELEFEMFRE
;
A
#
# COMPACT_ATOMS: atom_id res chain seq x y z
N MET A 1 3.15 1.09 -14.79
CA MET A 1 3.48 1.07 -13.34
C MET A 1 2.32 0.44 -12.59
N LYS A 2 2.61 -0.53 -11.72
CA LYS A 2 1.66 -1.23 -10.85
C LYS A 2 1.75 -0.69 -9.44
N ILE A 3 0.64 -0.17 -8.92
CA ILE A 3 0.58 0.48 -7.62
C ILE A 3 -0.35 -0.33 -6.72
N ALA A 4 0.17 -0.79 -5.59
CA ALA A 4 -0.62 -1.44 -4.56
C ALA A 4 -1.20 -0.41 -3.59
N ALA A 5 -2.43 -0.65 -3.14
CA ALA A 5 -3.08 0.07 -2.06
C ALA A 5 -3.75 -0.94 -1.13
N VAL A 6 -3.75 -0.68 0.16
CA VAL A 6 -4.56 -1.44 1.12
C VAL A 6 -5.73 -0.59 1.52
N VAL A 7 -6.94 -1.12 1.35
CA VAL A 7 -8.18 -0.39 1.59
C VAL A 7 -9.14 -1.16 2.47
N ASP A 8 -10.02 -0.44 3.17
CA ASP A 8 -11.17 -1.00 3.86
C ASP A 8 -12.38 -1.21 2.91
N GLU A 9 -13.50 -1.67 3.47
CA GLU A 9 -14.75 -1.94 2.74
C GLU A 9 -15.37 -0.68 2.11
N GLU A 10 -14.99 0.50 2.59
CA GLU A 10 -15.45 1.80 2.08
C GLU A 10 -14.44 2.45 1.10
N ASN A 11 -13.39 1.72 0.72
CA ASN A 11 -12.29 2.16 -0.14
C ASN A 11 -11.44 3.31 0.43
N TYR A 12 -11.34 3.42 1.75
CA TYR A 12 -10.33 4.27 2.38
C TYR A 12 -9.00 3.54 2.44
N VAL A 13 -7.92 4.23 2.05
CA VAL A 13 -6.57 3.71 2.28
C VAL A 13 -6.30 3.66 3.78
N THR A 14 -5.80 2.52 4.23
CA THR A 14 -5.75 2.19 5.67
C THR A 14 -4.48 1.39 5.98
N PRO A 15 -4.04 1.28 7.25
CA PRO A 15 -2.91 0.44 7.63
C PRO A 15 -3.09 -1.02 7.18
N LEU A 16 -1.95 -1.68 6.95
CA LEU A 16 -1.90 -2.98 6.27
C LEU A 16 -2.79 -4.06 6.90
N GLU A 17 -2.91 -4.11 8.22
CA GLU A 17 -3.68 -5.11 8.96
C GLU A 17 -5.19 -4.78 9.07
N PHE A 18 -5.57 -3.54 8.79
CA PHE A 18 -6.94 -3.04 8.93
C PHE A 18 -7.70 -2.96 7.60
N GLY A 19 -7.02 -3.06 6.46
CA GLY A 19 -7.70 -3.12 5.17
C GLY A 19 -8.21 -4.51 4.86
N SER A 20 -9.47 -4.63 4.43
CA SER A 20 -10.05 -5.89 3.98
C SER A 20 -9.41 -6.40 2.69
N SER A 21 -8.90 -5.48 1.85
CA SER A 21 -8.51 -5.77 0.48
C SER A 21 -7.18 -5.12 0.09
N ILE A 22 -6.45 -5.80 -0.79
CA ILE A 22 -5.30 -5.24 -1.52
C ILE A 22 -5.78 -4.91 -2.93
N VAL A 23 -5.71 -3.64 -3.30
CA VAL A 23 -6.02 -3.17 -4.66
C VAL A 23 -4.73 -2.96 -5.43
N LEU A 24 -4.65 -3.56 -6.62
CA LEU A 24 -3.54 -3.41 -7.56
C LEU A 24 -4.02 -2.60 -8.77
N ILE A 25 -3.45 -1.41 -8.95
CA ILE A 25 -3.76 -0.48 -10.03
C ILE A 25 -2.66 -0.58 -11.07
N ASP A 26 -3.00 -0.93 -12.30
CA ASP A 26 -2.09 -0.93 -13.44
C ASP A 26 -2.30 0.36 -14.25
N ASP A 27 -1.40 1.33 -14.12
CA ASP A 27 -1.51 2.64 -14.77
C ASP A 27 -1.42 2.58 -16.30
N GLU A 28 -0.77 1.55 -16.84
CA GLU A 28 -0.56 1.39 -18.29
C GLU A 28 -1.82 0.85 -18.97
N THR A 29 -2.45 -0.15 -18.36
CA THR A 29 -3.66 -0.79 -18.89
C THR A 29 -4.95 -0.18 -18.34
N LYS A 30 -4.85 0.64 -17.28
CA LYS A 30 -5.97 1.17 -16.48
C LYS A 30 -6.80 0.08 -15.81
N GLU A 31 -6.24 -1.12 -15.66
CA GLU A 31 -6.88 -2.23 -14.96
C GLU A 31 -6.75 -2.06 -13.45
N ILE A 32 -7.83 -2.31 -12.71
CA ILE A 32 -7.84 -2.34 -11.25
C ILE A 32 -8.28 -3.75 -10.83
N LYS A 33 -7.44 -4.40 -10.04
CA LYS A 33 -7.70 -5.74 -9.49
C LYS A 33 -7.73 -5.69 -7.98
N GLU A 34 -8.63 -6.44 -7.38
CA GLU A 34 -8.78 -6.55 -5.94
C GLU A 34 -8.45 -7.97 -5.49
N TYR A 35 -7.73 -8.09 -4.39
CA TYR A 35 -7.29 -9.34 -3.79
C TYR A 35 -7.62 -9.33 -2.30
N GLU A 36 -7.95 -10.50 -1.75
CA GLU A 36 -8.11 -10.65 -0.31
C GLU A 36 -6.80 -10.31 0.42
N ASN A 37 -6.91 -9.55 1.51
CA ASN A 37 -5.75 -9.26 2.34
C ASN A 37 -5.48 -10.41 3.34
N PRO A 38 -4.37 -11.18 3.19
CA PRO A 38 -4.06 -12.30 4.09
C PRO A 38 -3.69 -11.88 5.52
N GLY A 39 -3.47 -10.57 5.75
CA GLY A 39 -3.18 -9.99 7.05
C GLY A 39 -4.41 -9.41 7.77
N TYR A 40 -5.54 -9.29 7.09
CA TYR A 40 -6.73 -8.61 7.62
C TYR A 40 -7.28 -9.31 8.87
N GLY A 41 -7.48 -8.54 9.94
CA GLY A 41 -8.04 -9.03 11.20
C GLY A 41 -7.12 -10.00 11.97
N SER A 42 -5.85 -10.15 11.57
CA SER A 42 -4.92 -11.04 12.25
C SER A 42 -4.45 -10.42 13.58
N PRO A 43 -4.58 -11.13 14.72
CA PRO A 43 -4.19 -10.58 16.03
C PRO A 43 -2.66 -10.43 16.19
N TYR A 44 -1.87 -11.14 15.37
CA TYR A 44 -0.41 -11.09 15.40
C TYR A 44 0.17 -11.19 14.00
N GLY A 45 1.03 -10.24 13.64
CA GLY A 45 1.74 -10.23 12.36
C GLY A 45 0.87 -9.91 11.14
N GLY A 46 -0.24 -9.18 11.33
CA GLY A 46 -1.15 -8.78 10.24
C GLY A 46 -0.43 -7.94 9.17
N LYS A 47 0.38 -6.96 9.60
CA LYS A 47 1.16 -6.10 8.70
C LYS A 47 2.13 -6.90 7.82
N GLU A 48 2.89 -7.81 8.41
CA GLU A 48 3.86 -8.65 7.70
C GLU A 48 3.19 -9.62 6.73
N ARG A 49 2.05 -10.22 7.13
CA ARG A 49 1.26 -11.10 6.25
C ARG A 49 0.69 -10.35 5.06
N CYS A 50 0.07 -9.20 5.30
CA CYS A 50 -0.42 -8.31 4.25
C CYS A 50 0.71 -7.94 3.29
N MET A 51 1.85 -7.50 3.82
CA MET A 51 3.03 -7.14 3.01
C MET A 51 3.56 -8.33 2.19
N ALA A 52 3.59 -9.55 2.76
CA ALA A 52 3.95 -10.74 1.99
C ALA A 52 2.98 -10.99 0.82
N GLY A 53 1.67 -10.79 1.04
CA GLY A 53 0.64 -10.80 0.00
C GLY A 53 0.92 -9.78 -1.09
N ILE A 54 1.15 -8.52 -0.71
CA ILE A 54 1.49 -7.42 -1.63
C ILE A 54 2.72 -7.76 -2.47
N LEU A 55 3.82 -8.21 -1.85
CA LEU A 55 5.06 -8.55 -2.55
C LEU A 55 4.88 -9.70 -3.55
N SER A 56 3.96 -10.63 -3.29
CA SER A 56 3.66 -11.73 -4.23
C SER A 56 3.04 -11.24 -5.54
N LEU A 57 2.34 -10.09 -5.50
CA LEU A 57 1.74 -9.44 -6.66
C LEU A 57 2.77 -8.65 -7.49
N LYS A 58 3.99 -8.47 -6.98
CA LYS A 58 5.09 -7.72 -7.61
C LYS A 58 4.68 -6.32 -8.07
N PRO A 59 4.12 -5.46 -7.18
CA PRO A 59 3.87 -4.08 -7.52
C PRO A 59 5.18 -3.31 -7.69
N ASP A 60 5.14 -2.22 -8.44
CA ASP A 60 6.26 -1.28 -8.56
C ASP A 60 6.30 -0.32 -7.37
N ALA A 61 5.14 -0.01 -6.78
CA ALA A 61 5.05 0.80 -5.57
C ALA A 61 3.82 0.49 -4.71
N ILE A 62 3.82 1.00 -3.48
CA ILE A 62 2.69 0.96 -2.54
C ILE A 62 2.31 2.38 -2.08
N LEU A 63 1.01 2.64 -1.98
CA LEU A 63 0.47 3.85 -1.33
C LEU A 63 0.58 3.72 0.19
N VAL A 64 1.12 4.75 0.85
CA VAL A 64 1.35 4.73 2.29
C VAL A 64 1.09 6.08 2.94
N LYS A 65 0.77 6.04 4.24
CA LYS A 65 0.75 7.17 5.16
C LYS A 65 1.56 6.83 6.42
N GLU A 66 1.76 7.82 7.28
CA GLU A 66 2.33 7.59 8.62
C GLU A 66 1.54 6.51 9.35
N GLY A 67 2.26 5.53 9.93
CA GLY A 67 1.68 4.44 10.73
C GLY A 67 1.08 3.28 9.92
N PHE A 68 1.03 3.37 8.59
CA PHE A 68 0.49 2.29 7.75
C PHE A 68 1.41 1.07 7.76
N LEU A 69 2.71 1.33 7.76
CA LEU A 69 3.76 0.32 7.89
C LEU A 69 4.17 0.16 9.36
N CYS A 70 4.92 -0.88 9.66
CA CYS A 70 5.74 -1.01 10.86
C CYS A 70 7.19 -1.25 10.40
N PRO A 71 8.19 -1.24 11.31
CA PRO A 71 9.57 -1.49 10.92
C PRO A 71 9.73 -2.86 10.22
N GLY A 72 9.00 -3.87 10.68
CA GLY A 72 8.98 -5.20 10.08
C GLY A 72 8.52 -5.21 8.61
N SER A 73 7.33 -4.66 8.34
CA SER A 73 6.78 -4.62 6.98
C SER A 73 7.55 -3.70 6.04
N TYR A 74 8.12 -2.60 6.54
CA TYR A 74 9.03 -1.74 5.78
C TYR A 74 10.31 -2.49 5.38
N HIS A 75 11.01 -3.11 6.33
CA HIS A 75 12.23 -3.88 6.00
C HIS A 75 11.96 -5.08 5.08
N MET A 76 10.77 -5.69 5.13
CA MET A 76 10.38 -6.74 4.19
C MET A 76 10.29 -6.25 2.74
N SER A 77 9.92 -4.99 2.53
CA SER A 77 9.63 -4.39 1.22
C SER A 77 10.74 -3.49 0.68
N LEU A 78 11.66 -3.04 1.53
CA LEU A 78 12.80 -2.21 1.16
C LEU A 78 13.59 -2.81 -0.01
N GLY A 79 13.79 -2.00 -1.06
CA GLY A 79 14.49 -2.40 -2.29
C GLY A 79 13.71 -3.32 -3.23
N LYS A 80 12.47 -3.70 -2.89
CA LYS A 80 11.59 -4.55 -3.73
C LYS A 80 10.50 -3.77 -4.45
N MET A 81 10.10 -2.62 -3.90
CA MET A 81 9.15 -1.68 -4.49
C MET A 81 9.40 -0.28 -3.95
N LYS A 82 8.80 0.73 -4.57
CA LYS A 82 8.81 2.12 -4.10
C LYS A 82 7.64 2.39 -3.14
N TYR A 83 7.70 3.52 -2.47
CA TYR A 83 6.65 4.00 -1.58
C TYR A 83 6.09 5.31 -2.11
N ILE A 84 4.78 5.49 -2.05
CA ILE A 84 4.12 6.71 -2.49
C ILE A 84 3.37 7.28 -1.29
N PRO A 85 3.94 8.30 -0.61
CA PRO A 85 3.24 9.04 0.43
C PRO A 85 2.04 9.78 -0.16
N VAL A 86 0.86 9.61 0.43
CA VAL A 86 -0.39 10.26 0.00
C VAL A 86 -1.07 10.98 1.16
N ASP A 87 -1.77 12.06 0.84
CA ASP A 87 -2.54 12.83 1.83
C ASP A 87 -4.02 12.43 1.78
N GLU A 88 -4.48 12.06 0.60
CA GLU A 88 -5.85 11.64 0.29
C GLU A 88 -6.22 10.35 1.03
N GLU A 89 -7.44 10.29 1.55
CA GLU A 89 -7.92 9.13 2.33
C GLU A 89 -8.68 8.12 1.48
N LYS A 90 -9.37 8.56 0.43
CA LYS A 90 -10.15 7.68 -0.44
C LYS A 90 -9.40 7.30 -1.69
N LEU A 91 -9.48 6.02 -2.07
CA LEU A 91 -8.88 5.50 -3.29
C LEU A 91 -9.36 6.26 -4.54
N GLU A 92 -10.64 6.64 -4.60
CA GLU A 92 -11.19 7.38 -5.73
C GLU A 92 -10.48 8.73 -5.96
N ASP A 93 -10.17 9.46 -4.89
CA ASP A 93 -9.52 10.78 -4.99
C ASP A 93 -8.05 10.66 -5.38
N ILE A 94 -7.41 9.56 -4.96
CA ILE A 94 -6.07 9.18 -5.41
C ILE A 94 -6.09 8.86 -6.90
N LEU A 95 -7.05 8.06 -7.37
CA LEU A 95 -7.18 7.66 -8.77
C LEU A 95 -7.42 8.87 -9.69
N LYS A 96 -8.22 9.85 -9.26
CA LYS A 96 -8.43 11.12 -10.00
C LYS A 96 -7.12 11.90 -10.22
N ASN A 97 -6.15 11.73 -9.33
CA ASN A 97 -4.87 12.45 -9.34
C ASN A 97 -3.67 11.51 -9.55
N LEU A 98 -3.89 10.31 -10.10
CA LEU A 98 -2.89 9.24 -10.15
C LEU A 98 -1.56 9.68 -10.80
N ASP A 99 -1.65 10.50 -11.85
CA ASP A 99 -0.47 11.03 -12.55
C ASP A 99 0.43 11.88 -11.67
N LYS A 100 -0.13 12.64 -10.72
CA LYS A 100 0.63 13.44 -9.74
C LYS A 100 1.08 12.59 -8.57
N VAL A 101 0.24 11.64 -8.15
CA VAL A 101 0.52 10.75 -7.02
C VAL A 101 1.75 9.90 -7.30
N LYS A 102 1.88 9.33 -8.51
CA LYS A 102 3.02 8.48 -8.88
C LYS A 102 4.36 9.23 -8.93
N GLU A 103 4.35 10.55 -9.11
CA GLU A 103 5.57 11.38 -9.07
C GLU A 103 6.17 11.48 -7.66
N LYS A 104 5.37 11.23 -6.61
CA LYS A 104 5.82 11.22 -5.21
C LYS A 104 6.55 9.92 -4.82
N ALA A 105 6.76 8.99 -5.75
CA ALA A 105 7.36 7.70 -5.45
C ALA A 105 8.83 7.83 -4.98
N VAL A 106 9.11 7.32 -3.79
CA VAL A 106 10.45 7.32 -3.15
C VAL A 106 10.93 5.88 -2.91
N GLU A 107 12.25 5.68 -2.88
CA GLU A 107 12.85 4.36 -2.63
C GLU A 107 12.91 4.02 -1.14
N GLU A 108 13.02 5.05 -0.30
CA GLU A 108 13.13 4.94 1.15
C GLU A 108 12.16 5.91 1.81
N LEU A 109 11.66 5.53 2.99
CA LEU A 109 10.77 6.37 3.78
C LEU A 109 11.54 6.98 4.94
N GLU A 110 11.12 8.16 5.36
CA GLU A 110 11.57 8.75 6.62
C GLU A 110 11.13 7.87 7.80
N PHE A 111 11.93 7.82 8.86
CA PHE A 111 11.69 6.97 10.03
C PHE A 111 10.30 7.16 10.66
N GLU A 112 9.77 8.39 10.61
CA GLU A 112 8.46 8.75 11.14
C GLU A 112 7.31 8.01 10.43
N MET A 113 7.50 7.60 9.17
CA MET A 113 6.44 6.95 8.38
C MET A 113 6.15 5.50 8.83
N PHE A 114 7.13 4.83 9.44
CA PHE A 114 7.04 3.40 9.79
C PHE A 114 7.39 3.09 11.24
N ARG A 115 7.55 4.10 12.09
CA ARG A 115 7.69 3.91 13.55
C ARG A 115 6.39 3.37 14.15
N GLU A 116 6.51 2.64 15.27
CA GLU A 116 5.37 2.16 16.09
C GLU A 116 4.78 3.25 16.98
#